data_AF-A0A8X8BGA8-F1
#
_entry.id   AF-A0A8X8BGA8-F1
#
_cell.length_a   1.000
_cell.length_b   1.000
_cell.length_c   1.000
_cell.angle_alpha   90.00
_cell.angle_beta   90.00
_cell.angle_gamma   90.00
#
_symmetry.space_group_name_H-M   'P 1'
#
loop_
_entity.id
_entity.type
_entity.pdbx_description
1 polymer ?
#
loop_
_entity_poly.entity_id
_entity_poly.type
_entity_poly.pdbx_seq_one_letter_code
_entity_poly.pdbx_strand_id
1 'polypeptide(L)'
;MLKCLEFGKLVLKSDLLPNSWSKISEVYESTNRNQDSSLKIKIYPETKYTTVVFDAPLLRTNYPSDSASTTLSGTPDQNPFHFLYLEKIPSFSIHAPAYQLFDSAKNDLIHLKSEVNNFI
;
A
#
# COMPACT_ATOMS: atom_id res chain seq x y z
N MET A 1 5.66 -9.14 26.99
CA MET A 1 6.59 -8.00 26.93
C MET A 1 7.97 -8.37 26.35
N LEU A 2 8.65 -9.42 26.85
CA LEU A 2 9.99 -9.81 26.36
C LEU A 2 10.05 -10.12 24.85
N LYS A 3 9.08 -10.89 24.34
CA LYS A 3 8.97 -11.22 22.90
C LYS A 3 8.87 -9.99 21.99
N CYS A 4 8.14 -8.95 22.42
CA CYS A 4 8.01 -7.71 21.66
C CYS A 4 9.32 -6.93 21.61
N LEU A 5 10.08 -6.92 22.71
CA LEU A 5 11.37 -6.25 22.78
C LEU A 5 12.43 -6.97 21.92
N GLU A 6 12.47 -8.29 21.96
CA GLU A 6 13.37 -9.10 21.14
C GLU A 6 13.06 -8.93 19.64
N PHE A 7 11.78 -8.98 19.27
CA PHE A 7 11.36 -8.77 17.90
C PHE A 7 11.66 -7.34 17.43
N GLY A 8 11.40 -6.32 18.26
CA GLY A 8 11.75 -4.93 17.94
C GLY A 8 13.26 -4.75 17.71
N LYS A 9 14.10 -5.36 18.56
CA LYS A 9 15.56 -5.36 18.37
C LYS A 9 15.99 -6.06 17.08
N LEU A 10 15.33 -7.16 16.71
CA LEU A 10 15.61 -7.87 15.47
C LEU A 10 15.28 -6.98 14.25
N VAL A 11 14.10 -6.36 14.23
CA VAL A 11 13.69 -5.47 13.13
C VAL A 11 14.64 -4.28 13.01
N LEU A 12 15.05 -3.66 14.13
CA LEU A 12 16.01 -2.54 14.11
C LEU A 12 17.40 -2.94 13.58
N LYS A 13 17.82 -4.20 13.80
CA LYS A 13 19.11 -4.72 13.30
C LYS A 13 19.05 -5.26 11.87
N SER A 14 17.88 -5.33 11.26
CA SER A 14 17.69 -5.95 9.94
C SER A 14 17.98 -5.01 8.77
N ASP A 15 18.28 -3.74 9.03
CA ASP A 15 18.38 -2.65 8.07
C ASP A 15 17.12 -2.41 7.20
N LEU A 16 16.05 -3.19 7.39
CA LEU A 16 14.81 -3.05 6.62
C LEU A 16 14.16 -1.68 6.81
N LEU A 17 14.08 -1.20 8.06
CA LEU A 17 13.51 0.12 8.36
C LEU A 17 14.33 1.28 7.76
N PRO A 18 15.65 1.41 8.03
CA PRO A 18 16.43 2.50 7.45
C PRO A 18 16.49 2.45 5.93
N ASN A 19 16.61 1.26 5.32
CA ASN A 19 16.61 1.13 3.85
C ASN A 19 15.26 1.53 3.25
N SER A 20 14.15 1.03 3.81
CA SER A 20 12.80 1.38 3.34
C SER A 20 12.56 2.88 3.47
N TRP A 21 12.95 3.47 4.61
CA TRP A 21 12.78 4.90 4.84
C TRP A 21 13.62 5.74 3.88
N SER A 22 14.86 5.35 3.62
CA SER A 22 15.71 6.04 2.63
C SER A 22 15.06 6.08 1.24
N LYS A 23 14.42 4.99 0.81
CA LYS A 23 13.71 4.94 -0.48
C LYS A 23 12.43 5.77 -0.48
N ILE A 24 11.68 5.77 0.62
CA ILE A 24 10.53 6.65 0.79
C ILE A 24 10.97 8.12 0.69
N SER A 25 12.06 8.51 1.36
CA SER A 25 12.60 9.88 1.28
C SER A 25 13.05 10.25 -0.13
N GLU A 26 13.73 9.34 -0.83
CA GLU A 26 14.17 9.55 -2.21
C GLU A 26 12.98 9.85 -3.14
N VAL A 27 11.91 9.05 -3.05
CA VAL A 27 10.68 9.29 -3.82
C VAL A 27 10.03 10.62 -3.43
N TYR A 28 9.92 10.88 -2.13
CA TYR A 28 9.32 12.10 -1.58
C TYR A 28 9.98 13.37 -2.15
N GLU A 29 11.31 13.44 -2.13
CA GLU A 29 12.08 14.61 -2.61
C GLU A 29 12.01 14.75 -4.14
N SER A 30 11.87 13.65 -4.87
CA SER A 30 11.79 13.65 -6.33
C SER A 30 10.40 14.03 -6.89
N THR A 31 9.35 13.95 -6.07
CA THR A 31 7.96 14.19 -6.50
C THR A 31 7.55 15.65 -6.28
N ASN A 32 7.16 16.34 -7.36
CA ASN A 32 6.46 17.63 -7.24
C ASN A 32 5.00 17.42 -6.79
N ARG A 33 4.75 17.56 -5.49
CA ARG A 33 3.45 17.28 -4.85
C ARG A 33 2.34 18.28 -5.16
N ASN A 34 2.67 19.44 -5.74
CA ASN A 34 1.69 20.49 -5.99
C ASN A 34 0.86 20.28 -7.27
N GLN A 35 1.19 19.27 -8.08
CA GLN A 35 0.54 19.04 -9.38
C GLN A 35 0.00 17.62 -9.58
N ASP A 36 0.40 16.66 -8.76
CA ASP A 36 0.08 15.26 -9.01
C ASP A 36 -0.98 14.72 -8.05
N SER A 37 -2.12 14.31 -8.61
CA SER A 37 -3.22 13.69 -7.87
C SER A 37 -3.24 12.16 -7.97
N SER A 38 -2.28 11.56 -8.68
CA SER A 38 -2.22 10.12 -8.92
C SER A 38 -1.32 9.39 -7.93
N LEU A 39 -1.58 8.08 -7.73
CA LEU A 39 -0.69 7.20 -6.97
C LEU A 39 0.56 6.92 -7.80
N LYS A 40 1.74 7.20 -7.23
CA LYS A 40 3.02 6.88 -7.87
C LYS A 40 3.60 5.60 -7.28
N ILE A 41 4.17 4.79 -8.16
CA ILE A 41 4.81 3.53 -7.80
C ILE A 41 6.26 3.60 -8.29
N LYS A 42 7.21 3.33 -7.39
CA LYS A 42 8.64 3.25 -7.71
C LYS A 42 9.19 1.91 -7.25
N ILE A 43 9.96 1.28 -8.13
CA ILE A 43 10.52 -0.05 -7.90
C ILE A 43 12.04 0.08 -7.80
N TYR A 44 12.60 -0.50 -6.74
CA TYR A 44 14.03 -0.52 -6.46
C TYR A 44 14.48 -1.98 -6.34
N PRO A 45 15.00 -2.57 -7.42
CA PRO A 45 15.61 -3.90 -7.36
C PRO A 45 16.89 -3.85 -6.52
N GLU A 46 16.99 -4.71 -5.51
CA GLU A 46 18.19 -4.87 -4.68
C GLU A 46 18.72 -6.30 -4.78
N THR A 47 19.91 -6.56 -4.24
CA THR A 47 20.58 -7.87 -4.37
C THR A 47 19.80 -9.00 -3.69
N LYS A 48 19.00 -8.70 -2.65
CA LYS A 48 18.32 -9.71 -1.82
C LYS A 48 16.80 -9.64 -1.87
N TYR A 49 16.25 -8.51 -2.27
CA TYR A 49 14.81 -8.25 -2.31
C TYR A 49 14.55 -7.09 -3.28
N THR A 50 13.29 -6.87 -3.61
CA THR A 50 12.86 -5.68 -4.36
C THR A 50 12.02 -4.81 -3.45
N THR A 51 12.35 -3.53 -3.37
CA THR A 51 11.57 -2.54 -2.62
C THR A 51 10.61 -1.82 -3.55
N VAL A 52 9.31 -1.87 -3.23
CA VAL A 52 8.26 -1.12 -3.96
C VAL A 52 7.75 0.00 -3.07
N VAL A 53 7.92 1.24 -3.51
CA VAL A 53 7.49 2.45 -2.80
C VAL A 53 6.23 3.00 -3.46
N PHE A 54 5.20 3.21 -2.63
CA PHE A 54 3.95 3.86 -3.01
C PHE A 54 3.95 5.30 -2.47
N ASP A 55 3.88 6.28 -3.36
CA ASP A 55 3.76 7.70 -3.02
C ASP A 55 2.34 8.17 -3.39
N ALA A 56 1.52 8.27 -2.35
CA ALA A 56 0.15 8.75 -2.46
C ALA A 56 0.12 10.30 -2.35
N PRO A 57 -0.83 10.96 -3.05
CA PRO A 57 -0.99 12.40 -2.92
C PRO A 57 -1.37 12.78 -1.48
N LEU A 58 -1.10 14.03 -1.10
CA LEU A 58 -1.50 14.56 0.19
C LEU A 58 -3.01 14.40 0.38
N LEU A 59 -3.40 13.79 1.51
CA LEU A 59 -4.80 13.65 1.89
C LEU A 59 -5.41 15.05 2.02
N ARG A 60 -6.42 15.36 1.19
CA ARG A 60 -7.24 16.55 1.42
C ARG A 60 -7.96 16.37 2.75
N THR A 61 -7.67 17.21 3.73
CA THR A 61 -8.20 17.13 5.11
C THR A 61 -9.71 17.32 5.22
N ASN A 62 -10.41 17.55 4.10
CA ASN A 62 -11.84 17.90 4.07
C ASN A 62 -12.73 16.74 3.58
N TYR A 63 -12.32 15.48 3.75
CA TYR A 63 -13.24 14.37 3.49
C TYR A 63 -14.32 14.35 4.59
N PRO A 64 -15.62 14.42 4.23
CA PRO A 64 -16.69 14.24 5.19
C PRO A 64 -16.52 12.90 5.91
N SER A 65 -16.66 12.88 7.24
CA SER A 65 -16.48 11.66 8.05
C SER A 65 -17.40 10.52 7.58
N ASP A 66 -18.57 10.85 7.05
CA ASP A 66 -19.55 9.90 6.53
C ASP A 66 -19.15 9.26 5.19
N SER A 67 -18.13 9.81 4.53
CA SER A 67 -17.57 9.32 3.26
C SER A 67 -16.18 8.69 3.44
N ALA A 68 -15.71 8.50 4.67
CA ALA A 68 -14.36 8.03 4.96
C ALA A 68 -14.19 6.51 4.79
N SER A 69 -15.28 5.75 4.64
CA SER A 69 -15.23 4.29 4.53
C SER A 69 -16.07 3.73 3.38
N THR A 70 -15.54 2.71 2.72
CA THR A 70 -16.23 1.90 1.71
C THR A 70 -16.38 0.49 2.25
N THR A 71 -17.62 0.00 2.35
CA THR A 71 -17.89 -1.39 2.70
C THR A 71 -17.79 -2.25 1.45
N LEU A 72 -16.92 -3.25 1.50
CA LEU A 72 -16.79 -4.26 0.47
C LEU A 72 -17.54 -5.51 0.92
N SER A 73 -18.40 -6.02 0.05
CA SER A 73 -19.12 -7.30 0.19
C SER A 73 -19.29 -7.94 -1.19
N GLY A 74 -19.59 -9.24 -1.23
CA GLY A 74 -20.07 -9.89 -2.46
C GLY A 74 -19.02 -10.62 -3.30
N THR A 75 -19.31 -10.75 -4.60
CA THR A 75 -18.59 -11.62 -5.55
C THR A 75 -17.26 -11.00 -6.03
N PRO A 76 -16.40 -11.76 -6.74
CA PRO A 76 -15.13 -11.23 -7.26
C PRO A 76 -15.28 -9.98 -8.14
N ASP A 77 -16.39 -9.86 -8.87
CA ASP A 77 -16.68 -8.70 -9.72
C ASP A 77 -17.05 -7.45 -8.91
N GLN A 78 -17.53 -7.63 -7.67
CA GLN A 78 -17.96 -6.57 -6.76
C GLN A 78 -16.87 -6.21 -5.75
N ASN A 79 -16.03 -7.17 -5.37
CA ASN A 79 -14.94 -6.98 -4.43
C ASN A 79 -13.63 -7.64 -4.93
N PRO A 80 -12.58 -6.86 -5.23
CA PRO A 80 -11.27 -7.42 -5.62
C PRO A 80 -10.60 -8.25 -4.51
N PHE A 81 -11.06 -8.12 -3.27
CA PHE A 81 -10.57 -8.81 -2.09
C PHE A 81 -11.54 -9.87 -1.57
N HIS A 82 -12.38 -10.47 -2.44
CA HIS A 82 -13.39 -11.47 -2.04
C HIS A 82 -12.80 -12.67 -1.27
N PHE A 83 -11.52 -12.98 -1.46
CA PHE A 83 -10.82 -14.06 -0.76
C PHE A 83 -10.41 -13.70 0.69
N LEU A 84 -10.52 -12.43 1.09
CA LEU A 84 -10.24 -11.98 2.47
C LEU A 84 -11.43 -12.19 3.42
N TYR A 85 -12.59 -12.63 2.92
CA TYR A 85 -13.74 -12.93 3.76
C TYR A 85 -13.56 -14.23 4.54
N LEU A 86 -14.09 -14.21 5.76
CA LEU A 86 -14.42 -15.42 6.49
C LEU A 86 -15.92 -15.65 6.35
N GLU A 87 -16.40 -16.89 6.33
CA GLU A 87 -17.85 -17.18 6.28
C GLU A 87 -18.64 -16.43 7.36
N LYS A 88 -18.02 -16.19 8.52
CA LYS A 88 -18.61 -15.46 9.66
C LYS A 88 -18.55 -13.95 9.53
N ILE A 89 -17.74 -13.41 8.61
CA ILE A 89 -17.53 -11.97 8.39
C ILE A 89 -17.56 -11.73 6.87
N PRO A 90 -18.77 -11.66 6.28
CA PRO A 90 -18.97 -11.62 4.82
C PRO A 90 -18.72 -10.23 4.21
N SER A 91 -18.33 -9.25 5.03
CA SER A 91 -18.07 -7.87 4.62
C SER A 91 -17.04 -7.22 5.53
N PHE A 92 -16.26 -6.28 4.99
CA PHE A 92 -15.39 -5.40 5.79
C PHE A 92 -15.38 -4.00 5.20
N SER A 93 -15.00 -3.02 6.01
CA SER A 93 -14.89 -1.62 5.58
C SER A 93 -13.42 -1.23 5.45
N ILE A 94 -13.12 -0.44 4.42
CA ILE A 94 -11.79 0.13 4.16
C ILE A 94 -11.89 1.65 4.01
N HIS A 95 -10.77 2.34 4.21
CA HIS A 95 -10.70 3.78 4.03
C HIS A 95 -10.98 4.16 2.57
N ALA A 96 -12.06 4.89 2.33
CA ALA A 96 -12.56 5.14 0.97
C ALA A 96 -11.55 5.90 0.07
N PRO A 97 -10.86 6.97 0.53
CA PRO A 97 -9.84 7.63 -0.30
C PRO A 97 -8.67 6.71 -0.66
N ALA A 98 -8.26 5.81 0.24
CA ALA A 98 -7.19 4.86 -0.05
C ALA A 98 -7.66 3.82 -1.08
N TYR A 99 -8.91 3.37 -0.99
CA TYR A 99 -9.49 2.45 -1.96
C TYR A 99 -9.63 3.07 -3.35
N GLN A 100 -10.06 4.33 -3.44
CA GLN A 100 -10.16 5.05 -4.71
C GLN A 100 -8.79 5.21 -5.37
N LEU A 101 -7.74 5.51 -4.60
CA LEU A 101 -6.37 5.53 -5.12
C LEU A 101 -5.92 4.15 -5.62
N PHE A 102 -6.24 3.08 -4.89
CA PHE A 102 -5.97 1.71 -5.33
C PHE A 102 -6.71 1.35 -6.63
N ASP A 103 -8.01 1.64 -6.71
CA ASP A 103 -8.85 1.28 -7.86
C ASP A 103 -8.45 2.08 -9.11
N SER A 104 -8.14 3.37 -8.96
CA SER A 104 -7.62 4.20 -10.06
C SER A 104 -6.27 3.71 -10.60
N ALA A 105 -5.43 3.10 -9.78
CA ALA A 105 -4.13 2.55 -10.17
C ALA A 105 -4.18 1.05 -10.53
N LYS A 106 -5.37 0.45 -10.62
CA LYS A 106 -5.53 -1.02 -10.72
C LYS A 106 -4.80 -1.64 -11.91
N ASN A 107 -4.77 -0.98 -13.07
CA ASN A 107 -4.06 -1.48 -14.25
C ASN A 107 -2.55 -1.53 -14.03
N ASP A 108 -1.98 -0.46 -13.47
CA ASP A 108 -0.56 -0.39 -13.14
C ASP A 108 -0.19 -1.44 -12.08
N LEU A 109 -1.08 -1.68 -11.11
CA LEU A 109 -0.91 -2.71 -10.09
C LEU A 109 -0.98 -4.14 -10.66
N ILE A 110 -1.81 -4.39 -11.67
CA ILE A 110 -1.85 -5.69 -12.36
C ILE A 110 -0.54 -5.94 -13.12
N HIS A 111 0.00 -4.90 -13.77
CA HIS A 111 1.30 -4.97 -14.42
C HIS A 111 2.41 -5.25 -13.40
N LEU A 112 2.46 -4.46 -12.33
CA LEU A 112 3.40 -4.64 -11.22
C LEU A 112 3.33 -6.06 -10.63
N LYS A 113 2.11 -6.58 -10.39
CA LYS A 113 1.94 -7.95 -9.89
C LYS A 113 2.59 -8.99 -10.80
N SER A 114 2.48 -8.79 -12.11
CA SER A 114 3.09 -9.69 -13.09
C SER A 114 4.62 -9.60 -13.05
N GLU A 115 5.18 -8.38 -12.94
CA GLU A 115 6.63 -8.17 -12.77
C GLU A 115 7.13 -8.81 -11.46
N VAL A 116 6.44 -8.59 -10.34
CA VAL A 116 6.81 -9.15 -9.03
C VAL A 116 6.80 -10.68 -9.05
N ASN A 117 5.80 -11.28 -9.68
CA ASN A 117 5.71 -12.74 -9.81
C ASN A 117 6.81 -13.34 -10.70
N ASN A 118 7.45 -12.54 -11.56
CA ASN A 118 8.57 -12.99 -12.38
C ASN A 118 9.93 -12.92 -11.65
N PHE A 119 9.98 -12.26 -10.48
CA PHE A 119 11.20 -12.21 -9.64
C PHE A 119 11.30 -13.36 -8.63
N ILE A 120 10.28 -14.22 -8.56
CA ILE A 120 10.18 -15.40 -7.68
C ILE A 120 10.35 -16.66 -8.51
#